data_AF-A0A843VKP0-F1
#
_entry.id   AF-A0A843VKP0-F1
#
_cell.length_a   1.000
_cell.length_b   1.000
_cell.length_c   1.000
_cell.angle_alpha   90.00
_cell.angle_beta   90.00
_cell.angle_gamma   90.00
#
_symmetry.space_group_name_H-M   'P 1'
#
loop_
_entity.id
_entity.type
_entity.pdbx_description
1 polymer ?
#
loop_
_entity_poly.entity_id
_entity_poly.type
_entity_poly.pdbx_seq_one_letter_code
_entity_poly.pdbx_strand_id
1 'polypeptide(L)'
;MGASSTTCCWRLALPAALLLLLCTAIGGAVADAMVTGAVFCDQCRDGQRSLFDYPLCGAKVAVACAGGDGQVVVYKEGTTNWFGTYGLRFEGIDDLSRCYAQVVGGPEGCGAGAGPARGLNLLFRMFGMEMYTVDALLALPPQAMFFCPKPSPFPAPPAGPDAGVVHHPPTPPEAPRALPPPRSTPPVEGSRPPSLPFLQASACPYEKWAMQEFRCYWTVVGPDTTVALAFGPLAARKYGTDMTLMQGLQGRGDLYRTLLREATAALLNSYNSLLFFYPTLSVIDRMNSALLGPPRQALMVALRFRRANSGAAGYGDARCTFAPCN
;
A
#
# COMPACT_ATOMS: atom_id res chain seq x y z
N MET A 1 44.19 -55.52 -48.93
CA MET A 1 43.00 -54.83 -49.47
C MET A 1 42.61 -53.74 -48.48
N GLY A 2 42.52 -52.48 -48.92
CA GLY A 2 41.72 -51.43 -48.24
C GLY A 2 42.46 -50.38 -47.40
N ALA A 3 42.98 -49.36 -48.09
CA ALA A 3 42.92 -47.90 -47.83
C ALA A 3 43.13 -47.26 -46.43
N SER A 4 43.98 -46.22 -46.47
CA SER A 4 44.12 -45.04 -45.59
C SER A 4 42.82 -44.38 -45.12
N SER A 5 42.86 -43.72 -43.94
CA SER A 5 42.49 -42.29 -43.85
C SER A 5 42.88 -41.67 -42.50
N THR A 6 43.83 -40.75 -42.54
CA THR A 6 44.05 -39.67 -41.57
C THR A 6 42.89 -38.69 -41.64
N THR A 7 42.05 -38.59 -40.60
CA THR A 7 41.18 -37.42 -40.33
C THR A 7 40.44 -37.61 -39.00
N CYS A 8 40.96 -37.07 -37.89
CA CYS A 8 40.12 -36.88 -36.69
C CYS A 8 40.74 -35.87 -35.71
N CYS A 9 40.80 -34.59 -36.07
CA CYS A 9 41.08 -33.55 -35.07
C CYS A 9 40.42 -32.18 -35.32
N TRP A 10 39.56 -32.05 -36.33
CA TRP A 10 39.00 -30.76 -36.77
C TRP A 10 37.46 -30.73 -36.81
N ARG A 11 36.76 -31.45 -35.91
CA ARG A 11 35.29 -31.45 -35.88
C ARG A 11 34.66 -31.21 -34.50
N LEU A 12 35.40 -30.65 -33.53
CA LEU A 12 34.85 -30.36 -32.19
C LEU A 12 35.00 -28.88 -31.74
N ALA A 13 35.57 -27.99 -32.57
CA ALA A 13 35.74 -26.59 -32.21
C ALA A 13 34.60 -25.65 -32.69
N LEU A 14 33.65 -26.15 -33.50
CA LEU A 14 32.57 -25.34 -34.08
C LEU A 14 31.26 -25.24 -33.26
N PRO A 15 30.88 -26.15 -32.33
CA PRO A 15 29.64 -25.98 -31.58
C PRO A 15 29.81 -25.07 -30.34
N ALA A 16 31.05 -24.84 -29.86
CA ALA A 16 31.30 -24.00 -28.69
C ALA A 16 31.21 -22.49 -28.98
N ALA A 17 31.60 -22.07 -30.20
CA ALA A 17 31.52 -20.66 -30.60
C ALA A 17 30.08 -20.18 -30.87
N LEU A 18 29.19 -21.08 -31.34
CA LEU A 18 27.79 -20.74 -31.59
C LEU A 18 26.96 -20.63 -30.28
N LEU A 19 27.35 -21.34 -29.22
CA LEU A 19 26.69 -21.24 -27.92
C LEU A 19 27.10 -19.97 -27.14
N LEU A 20 28.28 -19.41 -27.41
CA LEU A 20 28.74 -18.15 -26.82
C LEU A 20 28.18 -16.90 -27.52
N LEU A 21 27.62 -17.04 -28.72
CA LEU A 21 26.97 -15.94 -29.47
C LEU A 21 25.49 -15.71 -29.09
N LEU A 22 24.92 -16.52 -28.20
CA LEU A 22 23.56 -16.33 -27.67
C LEU A 22 23.49 -15.41 -26.44
N CYS A 23 24.61 -14.80 -26.02
CA CYS A 23 24.68 -13.99 -24.79
C CYS A 23 24.50 -12.47 -24.96
N THR A 24 24.13 -11.93 -26.12
CA THR A 24 23.99 -10.46 -26.30
C THR A 24 22.58 -9.98 -26.62
N ALA A 25 21.58 -10.59 -25.99
CA ALA A 25 20.26 -9.98 -25.84
C ALA A 25 19.86 -10.01 -24.35
N ILE A 26 20.76 -9.54 -23.47
CA ILE A 26 20.29 -8.97 -22.21
C ILE A 26 19.66 -7.64 -22.63
N GLY A 27 18.37 -7.66 -22.98
CA GLY A 27 17.58 -6.45 -22.94
C GLY A 27 17.82 -5.87 -21.56
N GLY A 28 18.44 -4.69 -21.50
CA GLY A 28 18.68 -4.01 -20.23
C GLY A 28 17.38 -4.05 -19.46
N ALA A 29 17.40 -4.65 -18.26
CA ALA A 29 16.24 -4.66 -17.40
C ALA A 29 15.79 -3.20 -17.29
N VAL A 30 14.62 -2.90 -17.86
CA VAL A 30 14.05 -1.56 -17.80
C VAL A 30 13.92 -1.27 -16.32
N ALA A 31 14.69 -0.29 -15.84
CA ALA A 31 14.74 -0.01 -14.42
C ALA A 31 13.40 0.62 -14.02
N ASP A 32 12.71 -0.02 -13.09
CA ASP A 32 11.39 0.40 -12.65
C ASP A 32 11.47 1.03 -11.26
N ALA A 33 10.92 2.23 -11.11
CA ALA A 33 10.79 2.87 -9.82
C ALA A 33 9.34 2.81 -9.32
N MET A 34 9.15 2.53 -8.04
CA MET A 34 7.86 2.63 -7.36
C MET A 34 7.92 3.68 -6.27
N VAL A 35 6.97 4.60 -6.27
CA VAL A 35 6.78 5.59 -5.20
C VAL A 35 5.49 5.27 -4.46
N THR A 36 5.56 5.10 -3.14
CA THR A 36 4.37 4.89 -2.30
C THR A 36 4.36 5.84 -1.11
N GLY A 37 3.16 6.23 -0.68
CA GLY A 37 2.98 7.14 0.44
C GLY A 37 1.53 7.16 0.89
N ALA A 38 1.23 8.06 1.82
CA ALA A 38 -0.11 8.30 2.32
C ALA A 38 -0.43 9.78 2.41
N VAL A 39 -1.69 10.14 2.18
CA VAL A 39 -2.25 11.48 2.36
C VAL A 39 -3.22 11.44 3.54
N PHE A 40 -3.10 12.42 4.42
CA PHE A 40 -4.01 12.64 5.54
C PHE A 40 -4.70 13.99 5.39
N CYS A 41 -5.95 14.04 5.84
CA CYS A 41 -6.65 15.28 6.07
C CYS A 41 -6.18 15.90 7.39
N ASP A 42 -5.45 17.00 7.32
CA ASP A 42 -5.09 17.83 8.48
C ASP A 42 -6.30 18.69 8.84
N GLN A 43 -7.13 18.18 9.76
CA GLN A 43 -8.39 18.83 10.11
C GLN A 43 -8.20 20.17 10.84
N CYS A 44 -7.02 20.38 11.43
CA CYS A 44 -6.71 21.57 12.20
C CYS A 44 -5.89 22.60 11.43
N ARG A 45 -5.43 22.26 10.22
CA ARG A 45 -4.57 23.09 9.38
C ARG A 45 -3.32 23.55 10.12
N ASP A 46 -2.79 22.69 11.00
CA ASP A 46 -1.62 22.98 11.82
C ASP A 46 -0.31 22.47 11.19
N GLY A 47 -0.40 21.78 10.04
CA GLY A 47 0.73 21.26 9.30
C GLY A 47 1.35 20.01 9.92
N GLN A 48 0.71 19.42 10.93
CA GLN A 48 1.14 18.19 11.58
C GLN A 48 0.11 17.08 11.39
N ARG A 49 0.57 15.84 11.57
CA ARG A 49 -0.34 14.69 11.68
C ARG A 49 -0.72 14.51 13.15
N SER A 50 -1.94 14.85 13.47
CA SER A 50 -2.54 14.77 14.80
C SER A 50 -3.40 13.51 14.97
N LEU A 51 -3.89 13.30 16.21
CA LEU A 51 -4.84 12.24 16.56
C LEU A 51 -6.20 12.40 15.86
N PHE A 52 -6.55 13.61 15.45
CA PHE A 52 -7.82 13.88 14.78
C PHE A 52 -7.71 13.67 13.28
N ASP A 53 -6.52 13.65 12.71
CA ASP A 53 -6.35 13.53 11.26
C ASP A 53 -6.66 12.13 10.76
N TYR A 54 -7.26 12.07 9.57
CA TYR A 54 -7.70 10.82 8.98
C TYR A 54 -7.10 10.64 7.59
N PRO A 55 -6.86 9.39 7.16
CA PRO A 55 -6.38 9.11 5.81
C PRO A 55 -7.38 9.63 4.76
N LEU A 56 -6.91 10.39 3.77
CA LEU A 56 -7.77 11.03 2.79
C LEU A 56 -7.90 10.19 1.52
N CYS A 57 -9.09 9.62 1.31
CA CYS A 57 -9.46 8.90 0.09
C CYS A 57 -9.70 9.86 -1.08
N GLY A 58 -9.28 9.49 -2.30
CA GLY A 58 -9.57 10.29 -3.50
C GLY A 58 -8.71 11.55 -3.65
N ALA A 59 -7.68 11.72 -2.83
CA ALA A 59 -6.69 12.78 -2.99
C ALA A 59 -5.83 12.53 -4.23
N LYS A 60 -5.65 13.56 -5.05
CA LYS A 60 -4.74 13.54 -6.20
C LYS A 60 -3.35 13.91 -5.73
N VAL A 61 -2.38 13.06 -6.02
CA VAL A 61 -0.97 13.23 -5.68
C VAL A 61 -0.16 13.27 -6.97
N ALA A 62 0.74 14.24 -7.07
CA ALA A 62 1.69 14.35 -8.16
C ALA A 62 3.11 14.08 -7.66
N VAL A 63 3.88 13.33 -8.44
CA VAL A 63 5.34 13.25 -8.29
C VAL A 63 5.97 14.14 -9.34
N ALA A 64 6.80 15.07 -8.89
CA ALA A 64 7.50 16.02 -9.72
C ALA A 64 8.99 16.05 -9.35
N CYS A 65 9.83 16.33 -10.33
CA CYS A 65 11.27 16.46 -10.13
C CYS A 65 11.74 17.82 -10.60
N ALA A 66 12.70 18.40 -9.88
CA ALA A 66 13.39 19.57 -10.35
C ALA A 66 14.31 19.17 -11.52
N GLY A 67 14.05 19.72 -12.71
CA GLY A 67 14.94 19.60 -13.86
C GLY A 67 16.26 20.35 -13.65
N GLY A 68 17.26 20.06 -14.47
CA GLY A 68 18.59 20.69 -14.40
C GLY A 68 18.58 22.22 -14.48
N ASP A 69 17.55 22.78 -15.12
CA ASP A 69 17.39 24.22 -15.36
C ASP A 69 16.43 24.90 -14.37
N GLY A 70 16.05 24.21 -13.29
CA GLY A 70 15.06 24.67 -12.32
C GLY A 70 13.60 24.56 -12.78
N GLN A 71 13.35 24.06 -14.00
CA GLN A 71 12.01 23.72 -14.47
C GLN A 71 11.48 22.47 -13.74
N VAL A 72 10.32 22.58 -13.12
CA VAL A 72 9.64 21.45 -12.47
C VAL A 72 8.92 20.63 -13.53
N VAL A 73 9.29 19.35 -13.68
CA VAL A 73 8.60 18.41 -14.56
C VAL A 73 7.71 17.53 -13.71
N VAL A 74 6.40 17.56 -13.96
CA VAL A 74 5.45 16.60 -13.37
C VAL A 74 5.52 15.31 -14.17
N TYR A 75 5.90 14.22 -13.52
CA TYR A 75 6.07 12.93 -14.19
C TYR A 75 4.78 12.12 -14.20
N LYS A 76 4.10 12.05 -13.06
CA LYS A 76 2.90 11.21 -12.92
C LYS A 76 2.01 11.68 -11.79
N GLU A 77 0.71 11.57 -12.03
CA GLU A 77 -0.32 11.75 -11.01
C GLU A 77 -0.94 10.40 -10.62
N GLY A 78 -1.38 10.30 -9.39
CA GLY A 78 -2.15 9.18 -8.86
C GLY A 78 -3.23 9.64 -7.91
N THR A 79 -4.12 8.72 -7.57
CA THR A 79 -5.21 8.99 -6.62
C THR A 79 -5.05 8.06 -5.42
N THR A 80 -5.25 8.59 -4.23
CA THR A 80 -5.25 7.77 -3.02
C THR A 80 -6.45 6.85 -2.93
N ASN A 81 -6.23 5.66 -2.40
CA ASN A 81 -7.28 4.73 -2.01
C ASN A 81 -7.93 5.11 -0.68
N TRP A 82 -8.86 4.30 -0.17
CA TRP A 82 -9.57 4.58 1.08
C TRP A 82 -8.66 4.67 2.33
N PHE A 83 -7.52 3.99 2.33
CA PHE A 83 -6.52 4.12 3.41
C PHE A 83 -5.68 5.39 3.27
N GLY A 84 -6.02 6.29 2.35
CA GLY A 84 -5.24 7.47 2.02
C GLY A 84 -3.92 7.12 1.35
N THR A 85 -3.68 5.85 1.00
CA THR A 85 -2.40 5.41 0.43
C THR A 85 -2.42 5.47 -1.09
N TYR A 86 -1.27 5.73 -1.69
CA TYR A 86 -1.08 5.72 -3.14
C TYR A 86 0.19 4.93 -3.51
N GLY A 87 0.23 4.47 -4.76
CA GLY A 87 1.39 3.81 -5.35
C GLY A 87 1.50 4.20 -6.82
N LEU A 88 2.66 4.69 -7.23
CA LEU A 88 2.97 5.12 -8.59
C LEU A 88 4.15 4.33 -9.12
N ARG A 89 3.98 3.70 -10.28
CA ARG A 89 5.05 3.00 -11.02
C ARG A 89 5.59 3.89 -12.13
N PHE A 90 6.90 3.93 -12.27
CA PHE A 90 7.66 4.66 -13.28
C PHE A 90 8.51 3.65 -14.05
N GLU A 91 8.29 3.57 -15.36
CA GLU A 91 9.00 2.63 -16.22
C GLU A 91 10.21 3.34 -16.85
N GLY A 92 11.39 2.73 -16.73
CA GLY A 92 12.62 3.25 -17.34
C GLY A 92 13.21 4.50 -16.67
N ILE A 93 12.83 4.78 -15.42
CA ILE A 93 13.37 5.89 -14.62
C ILE A 93 14.07 5.31 -13.40
N ASP A 94 15.37 5.60 -13.30
CA ASP A 94 16.34 4.92 -12.44
C ASP A 94 16.93 5.82 -11.33
N ASP A 95 16.52 7.09 -11.26
CA ASP A 95 16.83 7.97 -10.13
C ASP A 95 15.72 9.01 -9.89
N LEU A 96 15.01 8.84 -8.77
CA LEU A 96 13.99 9.79 -8.31
C LEU A 96 14.42 10.56 -7.05
N SER A 97 15.71 10.55 -6.69
CA SER A 97 16.23 11.17 -5.46
C SER A 97 16.02 12.70 -5.40
N ARG A 98 15.92 13.36 -6.56
CA ARG A 98 15.67 14.81 -6.69
C ARG A 98 14.19 15.16 -6.90
N CYS A 99 13.32 14.17 -6.68
CA CYS A 99 11.88 14.33 -6.83
C CYS A 99 11.21 14.51 -5.48
N TYR A 100 9.99 15.02 -5.54
CA TYR A 100 9.10 15.15 -4.41
C TYR A 100 7.68 14.75 -4.81
N ALA A 101 6.89 14.38 -3.82
CA ALA A 101 5.46 14.18 -3.96
C ALA A 101 4.70 15.32 -3.28
N GLN A 102 3.56 15.70 -3.85
CA GLN A 102 2.68 16.71 -3.28
C GLN A 102 1.21 16.41 -3.60
N VAL A 103 0.30 16.87 -2.75
CA VAL A 103 -1.13 16.85 -3.05
C VAL A 103 -1.44 17.97 -4.04
N VAL A 104 -2.11 17.62 -5.15
CA VAL A 104 -2.52 18.58 -6.20
C VAL A 104 -4.03 18.76 -6.28
N GLY A 105 -4.79 17.97 -5.53
CA GLY A 105 -6.23 18.12 -5.39
C GLY A 105 -6.82 17.04 -4.49
N GLY A 106 -8.10 17.16 -4.16
CA GLY A 106 -8.77 16.14 -3.34
C GLY A 106 -10.29 16.32 -3.30
N PRO A 107 -10.99 15.43 -2.58
CA PRO A 107 -12.43 15.48 -2.43
C PRO A 107 -12.89 16.73 -1.66
N GLU A 108 -14.18 17.05 -1.80
CA GLU A 108 -14.80 18.11 -1.01
C GLU A 108 -14.63 17.87 0.50
N GLY A 109 -14.47 18.95 1.26
CA GLY A 109 -14.25 18.91 2.70
C GLY A 109 -12.79 18.84 3.14
N CYS A 110 -11.90 18.21 2.36
CA CYS A 110 -10.47 18.18 2.70
C CYS A 110 -9.49 18.17 1.50
N GLY A 111 -9.91 18.76 0.38
CA GLY A 111 -9.07 18.96 -0.81
C GLY A 111 -8.88 20.43 -1.19
N ALA A 112 -9.21 21.37 -0.29
CA ALA A 112 -9.20 22.80 -0.58
C ALA A 112 -7.79 23.43 -0.55
N GLY A 113 -6.85 22.75 0.09
CA GLY A 113 -5.44 23.11 0.06
C GLY A 113 -4.54 21.89 0.24
N ALA A 114 -3.25 22.10 0.10
CA ALA A 114 -2.22 21.10 0.30
C ALA A 114 -1.18 21.59 1.30
N GLY A 115 -0.65 20.66 2.10
CA GLY A 115 0.55 20.89 2.91
C GLY A 115 1.82 20.93 2.06
N PRO A 116 3.00 21.02 2.69
CA PRO A 116 4.26 21.09 1.96
C PRO A 116 4.54 19.81 1.17
N ALA A 117 5.19 19.98 0.02
CA ALA A 117 5.76 18.87 -0.73
C ALA A 117 6.77 18.09 0.12
N ARG A 118 6.87 16.78 -0.12
CA ARG A 118 7.79 15.89 0.60
C ARG A 118 8.72 15.17 -0.36
N GLY A 119 10.01 15.12 -0.01
CA GLY A 119 11.01 14.37 -0.76
C GLY A 119 10.71 12.87 -0.77
N LEU A 120 11.26 12.18 -1.76
CA LEU A 120 11.16 10.73 -1.86
C LEU A 120 12.31 10.06 -1.10
N ASN A 121 12.00 9.19 -0.15
CA ASN A 121 12.98 8.44 0.62
C ASN A 121 13.21 7.06 0.00
N LEU A 122 14.40 6.79 -0.53
CA LEU A 122 14.76 5.48 -1.07
C LEU A 122 14.73 4.43 0.05
N LEU A 123 13.83 3.46 -0.06
CA LEU A 123 13.71 2.33 0.86
C LEU A 123 14.65 1.20 0.48
N PHE A 124 14.70 0.84 -0.81
CA PHE A 124 15.67 -0.11 -1.34
C PHE A 124 15.90 0.06 -2.84
N ARG A 125 17.09 -0.38 -3.30
CA ARG A 125 17.48 -0.49 -4.71
C ARG A 125 18.07 -1.87 -4.95
N MET A 126 17.34 -2.75 -5.62
CA MET A 126 17.79 -4.12 -5.92
C MET A 126 17.12 -4.64 -7.19
N PHE A 127 17.82 -5.48 -7.95
CA PHE A 127 17.28 -6.17 -9.14
C PHE A 127 16.73 -5.22 -10.22
N GLY A 128 17.35 -4.06 -10.43
CA GLY A 128 16.87 -3.06 -11.38
C GLY A 128 15.57 -2.36 -10.96
N MET A 129 15.15 -2.51 -9.70
CA MET A 129 13.99 -1.82 -9.16
C MET A 129 14.39 -0.90 -7.99
N GLU A 130 13.76 0.26 -7.92
CA GLU A 130 13.90 1.20 -6.81
C GLU A 130 12.55 1.43 -6.15
N MET A 131 12.49 1.27 -4.83
CA MET A 131 11.28 1.58 -4.07
C MET A 131 11.52 2.81 -3.19
N TYR A 132 10.68 3.81 -3.37
CA TYR A 132 10.67 5.05 -2.63
C TYR A 132 9.42 5.14 -1.76
N THR A 133 9.60 5.61 -0.53
CA THR A 133 8.52 5.96 0.39
C THR A 133 8.45 7.47 0.57
N VAL A 134 7.27 8.00 0.81
CA VAL A 134 7.06 9.43 1.10
C VAL A 134 6.49 9.56 2.50
N ASP A 135 7.03 10.51 3.27
CA ASP A 135 6.40 10.94 4.52
C ASP A 135 4.96 11.38 4.28
N ALA A 136 4.12 11.30 5.32
CA ALA A 136 2.71 11.64 5.21
C ALA A 136 2.51 13.02 4.58
N LEU A 137 1.82 13.03 3.44
CA LEU A 137 1.35 14.24 2.79
C LEU A 137 0.09 14.74 3.49
N LEU A 138 -0.10 16.05 3.52
CA LEU A 138 -1.27 16.66 4.14
C LEU A 138 -2.13 17.34 3.09
N ALA A 139 -3.43 17.13 3.20
CA ALA A 139 -4.44 17.90 2.51
C ALA A 139 -5.24 18.70 3.53
N LEU A 140 -5.73 19.85 3.13
CA LEU A 140 -6.28 20.85 4.04
C LEU A 140 -7.78 21.06 3.75
N PRO A 141 -8.63 21.13 4.79
CA PRO A 141 -10.00 21.61 4.66
C PRO A 141 -10.03 23.11 4.36
N PRO A 142 -11.15 23.64 3.86
CA PRO A 142 -11.31 25.08 3.65
C PRO A 142 -11.11 25.90 4.93
N GLN A 143 -11.50 25.35 6.08
CA GLN A 143 -11.38 25.96 7.41
C GLN A 143 -11.03 24.87 8.43
N ALA A 144 -10.29 25.22 9.47
CA ALA A 144 -10.01 24.30 10.57
C ALA A 144 -11.30 23.90 11.29
N MET A 145 -11.37 22.66 11.75
CA MET A 145 -12.55 22.14 12.44
C MET A 145 -12.74 22.81 13.81
N PHE A 146 -13.98 22.94 14.25
CA PHE A 146 -14.33 23.69 15.47
C PHE A 146 -13.71 23.14 16.77
N PHE A 147 -13.37 21.84 16.78
CA PHE A 147 -12.76 21.16 17.93
C PHE A 147 -11.24 21.36 18.00
N CYS A 148 -10.64 21.97 16.99
CA CYS A 148 -9.21 22.20 16.96
C CYS A 148 -8.80 23.23 18.03
N PRO A 149 -7.65 23.03 18.68
CA PRO A 149 -7.14 23.99 19.65
C PRO A 149 -6.97 25.34 18.96
N LYS A 150 -7.62 26.36 19.50
CA LYS A 150 -7.46 27.72 18.99
C LYS A 150 -6.01 28.15 19.27
N PRO A 151 -5.32 28.76 18.31
CA PRO A 151 -4.02 29.37 18.58
C PRO A 151 -4.19 30.31 19.77
N SER A 152 -3.46 30.06 20.86
CA SER A 152 -3.51 30.92 22.03
C SER A 152 -3.04 32.32 21.62
N PRO A 153 -3.75 33.39 21.99
CA PRO A 153 -3.36 34.75 21.63
C PRO A 153 -2.09 35.25 22.34
N PHE A 154 -1.41 34.40 23.12
CA PHE A 154 -0.24 34.78 23.91
C PHE A 154 1.02 34.08 23.39
N PRO A 155 2.08 34.84 23.01
CA PRO A 155 3.38 34.23 22.78
C PRO A 155 3.89 33.62 24.09
N ALA A 156 4.31 32.35 24.04
CA ALA A 156 4.87 31.67 25.19
C ALA A 156 6.10 32.44 25.71
N PRO A 157 6.24 32.69 27.04
CA PRO A 157 7.44 33.28 27.57
C PRO A 157 8.63 32.31 27.46
N PRO A 158 9.87 32.79 27.30
CA PRO A 158 11.03 31.94 27.17
C PRO A 158 11.32 31.19 28.46
N ALA A 159 11.73 29.93 28.32
CA ALA A 159 12.08 29.03 29.42
C ALA A 159 13.30 29.55 30.20
N GLY A 160 13.16 29.67 31.52
CA GLY A 160 14.25 29.88 32.48
C GLY A 160 14.15 28.85 33.63
N PRO A 161 15.28 28.52 34.30
CA PRO A 161 15.45 27.25 34.98
C PRO A 161 15.04 27.25 36.46
N ASP A 162 14.64 26.06 36.93
CA ASP A 162 14.51 25.58 38.31
C ASP A 162 13.77 26.42 39.36
N ALA A 163 12.65 25.88 39.86
CA ALA A 163 12.55 25.38 41.25
C ALA A 163 11.11 25.08 41.63
N GLY A 164 10.92 24.00 42.40
CA GLY A 164 9.85 23.93 43.39
C GLY A 164 8.70 22.99 43.06
N VAL A 165 8.93 21.68 43.26
CA VAL A 165 7.87 20.72 43.55
C VAL A 165 7.09 21.22 44.78
N VAL A 166 5.81 21.52 44.61
CA VAL A 166 4.85 21.61 45.73
C VAL A 166 3.67 20.71 45.39
N HIS A 167 3.61 19.57 46.08
CA HIS A 167 2.45 18.70 46.10
C HIS A 167 1.24 19.44 46.69
N HIS A 168 0.13 19.46 45.98
CA HIS A 168 -1.20 19.67 46.55
C HIS A 168 -2.07 18.43 46.30
N PRO A 169 -2.88 18.01 47.29
CA PRO A 169 -3.68 16.80 47.21
C PRO A 169 -4.84 16.96 46.22
N PRO A 170 -5.27 15.90 45.51
CA PRO A 170 -6.37 15.99 44.56
C PRO A 170 -7.72 16.07 45.30
N THR A 171 -8.39 17.21 45.19
CA THR A 171 -9.83 17.33 45.38
C THR A 171 -10.54 16.61 44.22
N PRO A 172 -11.56 15.77 44.47
CA PRO A 172 -12.26 15.07 43.40
C PRO A 172 -13.09 16.06 42.56
N PRO A 173 -13.03 16.02 41.21
CA PRO A 173 -13.91 16.83 40.39
C PRO A 173 -15.35 16.29 40.47
N GLU A 174 -16.25 17.19 40.86
CA GLU A 174 -17.69 17.04 40.93
C GLU A 174 -18.27 16.70 39.54
N ALA A 175 -19.16 15.72 39.48
CA ALA A 175 -19.79 15.26 38.25
C ALA A 175 -20.67 16.37 37.62
N PRO A 176 -20.57 16.65 36.31
CA PRO A 176 -21.48 17.58 35.66
C PRO A 176 -22.91 17.04 35.68
N ARG A 177 -23.85 17.86 36.16
CA ARG A 177 -25.29 17.60 36.13
C ARG A 177 -25.74 17.28 34.71
N ALA A 178 -26.55 16.22 34.60
CA ALA A 178 -27.13 15.75 33.35
C ALA A 178 -27.95 16.86 32.65
N LEU A 179 -27.58 17.17 31.40
CA LEU A 179 -28.43 17.94 30.51
C LEU A 179 -29.68 17.11 30.15
N PRO A 180 -30.86 17.73 30.00
CA PRO A 180 -32.04 17.02 29.54
C PRO A 180 -31.85 16.49 28.11
N PRO A 181 -32.43 15.33 27.77
CA PRO A 181 -32.26 14.73 26.45
C PRO A 181 -32.81 15.66 25.36
N PRO A 182 -32.13 15.80 24.21
CA PRO A 182 -32.68 16.53 23.09
C PRO A 182 -33.96 15.84 22.60
N ARG A 183 -35.00 16.65 22.35
CA ARG A 183 -36.28 16.20 21.79
C ARG A 183 -36.04 15.49 20.45
N SER A 184 -36.48 14.25 20.37
CA SER A 184 -36.49 13.44 19.15
C SER A 184 -37.37 14.11 18.10
N THR A 185 -36.78 14.68 17.06
CA THR A 185 -37.52 15.01 15.82
C THR A 185 -37.84 13.70 15.09
N PRO A 186 -39.03 13.57 14.48
CA PRO A 186 -39.38 12.38 13.71
C PRO A 186 -38.41 12.19 12.53
N PRO A 187 -38.11 10.94 12.15
CA PRO A 187 -37.18 10.68 11.06
C PRO A 187 -37.78 11.20 9.76
N VAL A 188 -37.03 12.04 9.05
CA VAL A 188 -37.31 12.36 7.65
C VAL A 188 -37.11 11.06 6.86
N GLU A 189 -38.23 10.46 6.48
CA GLU A 189 -38.31 9.37 5.53
C GLU A 189 -37.71 9.86 4.21
N GLY A 190 -36.59 9.28 3.76
CA GLY A 190 -36.09 9.51 2.40
C GLY A 190 -34.62 9.88 2.22
N SER A 191 -33.75 9.77 3.23
CA SER A 191 -32.30 9.86 3.00
C SER A 191 -31.56 8.70 3.67
N ARG A 192 -31.66 7.52 3.03
CA ARG A 192 -30.64 6.48 3.25
C ARG A 192 -29.30 7.10 2.81
N PRO A 193 -28.30 7.27 3.70
CA PRO A 193 -26.97 7.68 3.26
C PRO A 193 -26.52 6.69 2.17
N PRO A 194 -25.84 7.13 1.10
CA PRO A 194 -25.33 6.21 0.09
C PRO A 194 -24.54 5.13 0.82
N SER A 195 -24.98 3.88 0.69
CA SER A 195 -24.32 2.74 1.30
C SER A 195 -22.89 2.72 0.77
N LEU A 196 -21.92 3.11 1.59
CA LEU A 196 -20.51 2.95 1.29
C LEU A 196 -20.25 1.43 1.23
N PRO A 197 -20.04 0.81 0.05
CA PRO A 197 -20.11 -0.65 -0.11
C PRO A 197 -19.02 -1.42 0.66
N PHE A 198 -18.01 -0.73 1.20
CA PHE A 198 -16.82 -1.29 1.87
C PHE A 198 -16.89 -1.31 3.41
N LEU A 199 -17.91 -0.70 4.03
CA LEU A 199 -18.24 -0.95 5.44
C LEU A 199 -18.96 -2.30 5.63
N GLN A 200 -19.34 -2.95 4.53
CA GLN A 200 -19.82 -4.31 4.56
C GLN A 200 -18.64 -5.27 4.67
N ALA A 201 -18.65 -6.11 5.70
CA ALA A 201 -17.64 -7.15 5.86
C ALA A 201 -17.70 -8.10 4.66
N SER A 202 -16.59 -8.22 3.95
CA SER A 202 -16.46 -9.10 2.79
C SER A 202 -15.12 -9.83 2.87
N ALA A 203 -15.18 -11.15 2.72
CA ALA A 203 -14.01 -11.99 2.59
C ALA A 203 -14.25 -12.95 1.43
N CYS A 204 -13.42 -12.80 0.40
CA CYS A 204 -13.51 -13.59 -0.81
C CYS A 204 -12.35 -14.59 -0.87
N PRO A 205 -12.63 -15.88 -1.12
CA PRO A 205 -11.58 -16.87 -1.30
C PRO A 205 -10.83 -16.62 -2.61
N TYR A 206 -9.63 -17.19 -2.75
CA TYR A 206 -8.74 -16.90 -3.87
C TYR A 206 -9.38 -17.22 -5.25
N GLU A 207 -10.30 -18.19 -5.31
CA GLU A 207 -11.01 -18.54 -6.54
C GLU A 207 -11.84 -17.37 -7.07
N LYS A 208 -12.48 -16.60 -6.19
CA LYS A 208 -13.26 -15.43 -6.58
C LYS A 208 -12.35 -14.35 -7.17
N TRP A 209 -11.20 -14.11 -6.56
CA TRP A 209 -10.21 -13.15 -7.07
C TRP A 209 -9.62 -13.54 -8.43
N ALA A 210 -9.59 -14.83 -8.74
CA ALA A 210 -9.08 -15.36 -10.01
C ALA A 210 -10.10 -15.27 -11.17
N MET A 211 -11.38 -15.03 -10.89
CA MET A 211 -12.42 -14.98 -11.92
C MET A 211 -12.40 -13.66 -12.70
N GLN A 212 -12.57 -13.75 -14.02
CA GLN A 212 -12.55 -12.59 -14.91
C GLN A 212 -13.72 -11.63 -14.66
N GLU A 213 -14.89 -12.15 -14.28
CA GLU A 213 -16.08 -11.36 -13.97
C GLU A 213 -15.96 -10.47 -12.72
N PHE A 214 -14.92 -10.65 -11.90
CA PHE A 214 -14.68 -9.86 -10.69
C PHE A 214 -13.41 -8.99 -10.77
N ARG A 215 -12.92 -8.71 -11.99
CA ARG A 215 -11.68 -7.92 -12.19
C ARG A 215 -11.75 -6.49 -11.66
N CYS A 216 -12.92 -5.86 -11.67
CA CYS A 216 -13.12 -4.49 -11.18
C CYS A 216 -12.79 -4.31 -9.68
N TYR A 217 -12.74 -5.40 -8.90
CA TYR A 217 -12.35 -5.33 -7.48
C TYR A 217 -10.83 -5.28 -7.27
N TRP A 218 -10.02 -5.38 -8.32
CA TRP A 218 -8.56 -5.17 -8.28
C TRP A 218 -8.24 -3.66 -8.30
N THR A 219 -8.47 -2.99 -7.16
CA THR A 219 -8.47 -1.53 -7.06
C THR A 219 -7.10 -0.89 -6.81
N VAL A 220 -6.24 -1.54 -6.00
CA VAL A 220 -4.93 -0.99 -5.58
C VAL A 220 -3.78 -1.63 -6.35
N VAL A 221 -3.89 -2.92 -6.59
CA VAL A 221 -2.95 -3.70 -7.39
C VAL A 221 -3.71 -4.36 -8.51
N GLY A 222 -3.06 -4.54 -9.65
CA GLY A 222 -3.59 -5.26 -10.79
C GLY A 222 -3.14 -6.72 -10.85
N PRO A 223 -3.77 -7.53 -11.71
CA PRO A 223 -3.40 -8.93 -11.95
C PRO A 223 -1.95 -9.16 -12.35
N ASP A 224 -1.42 -8.24 -13.14
CA ASP A 224 -0.07 -8.27 -13.71
C ASP A 224 0.96 -7.63 -12.77
N THR A 225 0.51 -7.10 -11.62
CA THR A 225 1.41 -6.66 -10.55
C THR A 225 2.28 -7.83 -10.13
N THR A 226 3.58 -7.63 -10.04
CA THR A 226 4.48 -8.70 -9.61
C THR A 226 4.37 -8.94 -8.10
N VAL A 227 4.62 -10.18 -7.69
CA VAL A 227 4.72 -10.59 -6.30
C VAL A 227 5.83 -9.82 -5.59
N ALA A 228 6.93 -9.56 -6.31
CA ALA A 228 8.03 -8.73 -5.82
C ALA A 228 7.58 -7.30 -5.48
N LEU A 229 6.75 -6.69 -6.34
CA LEU A 229 6.23 -5.35 -6.12
C LEU A 229 5.23 -5.32 -4.95
N ALA A 230 4.36 -6.32 -4.84
CA ALA A 230 3.30 -6.35 -3.84
C ALA A 230 3.77 -6.72 -2.42
N PHE A 231 4.72 -7.65 -2.31
CA PHE A 231 5.19 -8.19 -1.02
C PHE A 231 6.64 -7.84 -0.67
N GLY A 232 7.38 -7.28 -1.63
CA GLY A 232 8.75 -6.82 -1.44
C GLY A 232 9.83 -7.88 -1.68
N PRO A 233 11.07 -7.60 -1.28
CA PRO A 233 12.26 -8.34 -1.72
C PRO A 233 12.34 -9.77 -1.21
N LEU A 234 11.76 -10.08 -0.05
CA LEU A 234 11.74 -11.45 0.47
C LEU A 234 10.88 -12.37 -0.40
N ALA A 235 9.76 -11.86 -0.89
CA ALA A 235 8.92 -12.57 -1.85
C ALA A 235 9.61 -12.68 -3.21
N ALA A 236 10.28 -11.63 -3.68
CA ALA A 236 11.08 -11.67 -4.91
C ALA A 236 12.15 -12.77 -4.86
N ARG A 237 12.87 -12.89 -3.73
CA ARG A 237 13.87 -13.93 -3.53
C ARG A 237 13.27 -15.34 -3.54
N LYS A 238 12.04 -15.52 -3.04
CA LYS A 238 11.40 -16.82 -2.94
C LYS A 238 10.71 -17.27 -4.23
N TYR A 239 10.07 -16.33 -4.93
CA TYR A 239 9.15 -16.61 -6.04
C TYR A 239 9.67 -16.11 -7.39
N GLY A 240 10.76 -15.34 -7.41
CA GLY A 240 11.23 -14.62 -8.60
C GLY A 240 10.64 -13.21 -8.69
N THR A 241 11.24 -12.40 -9.55
CA THR A 241 10.81 -11.01 -9.81
C THR A 241 9.59 -10.92 -10.73
N ASP A 242 9.43 -11.90 -11.60
CA ASP A 242 8.48 -11.81 -12.74
C ASP A 242 7.14 -12.47 -12.44
N MET A 243 7.03 -13.18 -11.31
CA MET A 243 5.78 -13.84 -10.94
C MET A 243 4.71 -12.81 -10.65
N THR A 244 3.55 -12.91 -11.31
CA THR A 244 2.43 -11.99 -11.10
C THR A 244 1.52 -12.42 -9.95
N LEU A 245 0.74 -11.49 -9.42
CA LEU A 245 -0.28 -11.80 -8.41
C LEU A 245 -1.33 -12.79 -8.94
N MET A 246 -1.70 -12.69 -10.22
CA MET A 246 -2.61 -13.66 -10.85
C MET A 246 -1.99 -15.07 -10.90
N GLN A 247 -0.71 -15.19 -11.27
CA GLN A 247 -0.01 -16.48 -11.21
C GLN A 247 0.13 -16.98 -9.76
N GLY A 248 0.29 -16.07 -8.80
CA GLY A 248 0.28 -16.38 -7.37
C GLY A 248 -1.03 -17.02 -6.91
N LEU A 249 -2.18 -16.49 -7.35
CA LEU A 249 -3.51 -17.05 -7.06
C LEU A 249 -3.71 -18.47 -7.61
N GLN A 250 -3.00 -18.82 -8.69
CA GLN A 250 -3.07 -20.13 -9.32
C GLN A 250 -2.13 -21.17 -8.66
N GLY A 251 -1.32 -20.77 -7.68
CA GLY A 251 -0.38 -21.65 -7.00
C GLY A 251 -1.04 -22.88 -6.39
N ARG A 252 -0.56 -24.09 -6.73
CA ARG A 252 -1.04 -25.38 -6.19
C ARG A 252 0.13 -26.31 -5.91
N GLY A 253 -0.11 -27.35 -5.11
CA GLY A 253 0.81 -28.49 -4.94
C GLY A 253 2.08 -28.24 -4.12
N ASP A 254 2.43 -26.99 -3.83
CA ASP A 254 3.58 -26.62 -3.01
C ASP A 254 3.19 -25.73 -1.83
N LEU A 255 3.92 -25.87 -0.72
CA LEU A 255 3.71 -25.12 0.51
C LEU A 255 3.80 -23.61 0.30
N TYR A 256 4.85 -23.14 -0.37
CA TYR A 256 5.11 -21.72 -0.56
C TYR A 256 4.20 -21.14 -1.64
N ARG A 257 3.81 -21.94 -2.64
CA ARG A 257 2.73 -21.59 -3.57
C ARG A 257 1.39 -21.45 -2.86
N THR A 258 1.10 -22.32 -1.89
CA THR A 258 -0.12 -22.22 -1.06
C THR A 258 -0.09 -20.97 -0.20
N LEU A 259 1.04 -20.69 0.47
CA LEU A 259 1.24 -19.46 1.22
C LEU A 259 1.00 -18.22 0.35
N LEU A 260 1.63 -18.17 -0.82
CA LEU A 260 1.49 -17.04 -1.75
C LEU A 260 0.05 -16.85 -2.19
N ARG A 261 -0.63 -17.92 -2.60
CA ARG A 261 -2.04 -17.85 -3.04
C ARG A 261 -2.95 -17.27 -1.96
N GLU A 262 -2.86 -17.79 -0.75
CA GLU A 262 -3.73 -17.35 0.35
C GLU A 262 -3.35 -15.94 0.83
N ALA A 263 -2.06 -15.57 0.81
CA ALA A 263 -1.59 -14.23 1.13
C ALA A 263 -2.04 -13.20 0.07
N THR A 264 -1.99 -13.54 -1.22
CA THR A 264 -2.51 -12.67 -2.30
C THR A 264 -4.00 -12.43 -2.12
N ALA A 265 -4.80 -13.46 -1.87
CA ALA A 265 -6.22 -13.28 -1.60
C ALA A 265 -6.48 -12.44 -0.33
N ALA A 266 -5.69 -12.63 0.73
CA ALA A 266 -5.80 -11.83 1.95
C ALA A 266 -5.44 -10.35 1.71
N LEU A 267 -4.42 -10.08 0.89
CA LEU A 267 -4.02 -8.74 0.51
C LEU A 267 -5.15 -8.04 -0.26
N LEU A 268 -5.72 -8.73 -1.25
CA LEU A 268 -6.83 -8.21 -2.04
C LEU A 268 -8.09 -7.96 -1.18
N ASN A 269 -8.42 -8.88 -0.27
CA ASN A 269 -9.50 -8.69 0.71
C ASN A 269 -9.24 -7.47 1.60
N SER A 270 -8.00 -7.29 2.09
CA SER A 270 -7.64 -6.13 2.92
C SER A 270 -7.76 -4.79 2.19
N TYR A 271 -7.60 -4.77 0.86
CA TYR A 271 -7.83 -3.58 0.05
C TYR A 271 -9.32 -3.30 -0.20
N ASN A 272 -10.18 -4.32 -0.09
CA ASN A 272 -11.59 -4.22 -0.46
C ASN A 272 -12.57 -4.18 0.72
N SER A 273 -12.18 -4.64 1.91
CA SER A 273 -13.02 -4.57 3.11
C SER A 273 -12.22 -4.15 4.34
N LEU A 274 -12.65 -3.07 4.98
CA LEU A 274 -12.05 -2.57 6.22
C LEU A 274 -12.29 -3.49 7.41
N LEU A 275 -13.35 -4.29 7.34
CA LEU A 275 -13.70 -5.29 8.33
C LEU A 275 -13.05 -6.65 8.04
N PHE A 276 -12.22 -6.74 6.99
CA PHE A 276 -11.43 -7.94 6.78
C PHE A 276 -10.43 -8.13 7.92
N PHE A 277 -10.30 -9.38 8.38
CA PHE A 277 -9.59 -9.73 9.61
C PHE A 277 -8.12 -9.29 9.64
N TYR A 278 -7.45 -9.22 8.49
CA TYR A 278 -6.06 -8.79 8.40
C TYR A 278 -5.95 -7.42 7.70
N PRO A 279 -5.46 -6.38 8.38
CA PRO A 279 -5.04 -5.14 7.71
C PRO A 279 -3.91 -5.40 6.70
N THR A 280 -3.82 -4.60 5.64
CA THR A 280 -2.85 -4.77 4.53
C THR A 280 -1.42 -4.97 5.02
N LEU A 281 -0.92 -4.10 5.88
CA LEU A 281 0.45 -4.19 6.41
C LEU A 281 0.66 -5.48 7.23
N SER A 282 -0.37 -5.95 7.94
CA SER A 282 -0.31 -7.23 8.66
C SER A 282 -0.25 -8.42 7.71
N VAL A 283 -0.88 -8.35 6.53
CA VAL A 283 -0.75 -9.41 5.51
C VAL A 283 0.68 -9.49 5.01
N ILE A 284 1.27 -8.33 4.64
CA ILE A 284 2.65 -8.25 4.14
C ILE A 284 3.65 -8.72 5.19
N ASP A 285 3.54 -8.22 6.43
CA ASP A 285 4.43 -8.58 7.53
C ASP A 285 4.38 -10.10 7.86
N ARG A 286 3.17 -10.67 7.95
CA ARG A 286 3.00 -12.10 8.24
C ARG A 286 3.51 -13.00 7.11
N MET A 287 3.31 -12.57 5.86
CA MET A 287 3.86 -13.25 4.68
C MET A 287 5.39 -13.26 4.74
N ASN A 288 6.00 -12.09 4.92
CA ASN A 288 7.45 -11.95 4.95
C ASN A 288 8.08 -12.67 6.15
N SER A 289 7.45 -12.62 7.31
CA SER A 289 7.82 -13.41 8.49
C SER A 289 7.75 -14.92 8.21
N ALA A 290 6.73 -15.39 7.49
CA ALA A 290 6.61 -16.80 7.11
C ALA A 290 7.69 -17.25 6.10
N LEU A 291 8.17 -16.35 5.24
CA LEU A 291 9.25 -16.63 4.30
C LEU A 291 10.64 -16.72 4.95
N LEU A 292 10.84 -16.02 6.06
CA LEU A 292 12.06 -16.10 6.87
C LEU A 292 12.05 -17.28 7.85
N GLY A 293 10.85 -17.75 8.22
CA GLY A 293 10.65 -18.81 9.19
C GLY A 293 10.80 -20.23 8.64
N PRO A 294 10.67 -21.24 9.51
CA PRO A 294 10.67 -22.64 9.09
C PRO A 294 9.41 -22.99 8.27
N PRO A 295 9.43 -24.06 7.45
CA PRO A 295 8.29 -24.46 6.61
C PRO A 295 6.95 -24.59 7.35
N ARG A 296 6.98 -25.04 8.61
CA ARG A 296 5.77 -25.13 9.44
C ARG A 296 5.09 -23.77 9.65
N GLN A 297 5.86 -22.69 9.75
CA GLN A 297 5.32 -21.33 9.90
C GLN A 297 4.62 -20.87 8.61
N ALA A 298 5.21 -21.15 7.44
CA ALA A 298 4.56 -20.89 6.15
C ALA A 298 3.21 -21.59 6.03
N LEU A 299 3.12 -22.85 6.46
CA LEU A 299 1.87 -23.60 6.44
C LEU A 299 0.83 -22.97 7.37
N MET A 300 1.23 -22.66 8.60
CA MET A 300 0.34 -22.06 9.60
C MET A 300 -0.19 -20.70 9.15
N VAL A 301 0.65 -19.86 8.56
CA VAL A 301 0.23 -18.55 8.02
C VAL A 301 -0.70 -18.72 6.82
N ALA A 302 -0.39 -19.64 5.90
CA ALA A 302 -1.27 -19.94 4.77
C ALA A 302 -2.67 -20.39 5.23
N LEU A 303 -2.75 -21.31 6.20
CA LEU A 303 -4.02 -21.80 6.75
C LEU A 303 -4.81 -20.71 7.47
N ARG A 304 -4.13 -19.79 8.15
CA ARG A 304 -4.75 -18.62 8.80
C ARG A 304 -5.32 -17.64 7.79
N PHE A 305 -4.60 -17.35 6.72
CA PHE A 305 -5.12 -16.54 5.62
C PHE A 305 -6.30 -17.23 4.93
N ARG A 306 -6.20 -18.52 4.63
CA ARG A 306 -7.31 -19.29 4.04
C ARG A 306 -8.59 -19.20 4.87
N ARG A 307 -8.48 -19.31 6.20
CA ARG A 307 -9.64 -19.17 7.11
C ARG A 307 -10.22 -17.75 7.11
N ALA A 308 -9.37 -16.72 7.08
CA ALA A 308 -9.83 -15.35 6.99
C ALA A 308 -10.50 -15.08 5.63
N ASN A 309 -9.91 -15.55 4.53
CA ASN A 309 -10.44 -15.41 3.17
C ASN A 309 -11.79 -16.11 2.99
N SER A 310 -12.09 -17.14 3.79
CA SER A 310 -13.39 -17.82 3.81
C SER A 310 -14.43 -17.15 4.73
N GLY A 311 -14.10 -16.03 5.36
CA GLY A 311 -15.00 -15.28 6.24
C GLY A 311 -15.06 -15.76 7.69
N ALA A 312 -14.33 -16.81 8.06
CA ALA A 312 -14.48 -17.50 9.34
C ALA A 312 -13.56 -16.95 10.46
N ALA A 313 -13.37 -15.63 10.52
CA ALA A 313 -12.40 -15.00 11.42
C ALA A 313 -13.00 -13.90 12.30
N GLY A 314 -13.21 -14.23 13.58
CA GLY A 314 -13.22 -13.31 14.73
C GLY A 314 -14.45 -12.42 14.95
N TYR A 315 -14.99 -11.77 13.91
CA TYR A 315 -16.10 -10.82 14.01
C TYR A 315 -17.20 -11.14 12.99
N GLY A 316 -17.88 -12.28 13.20
CA GLY A 316 -18.97 -12.75 12.34
C GLY A 316 -18.50 -13.38 11.02
N ASP A 317 -19.36 -14.21 10.43
CA ASP A 317 -19.10 -14.83 9.12
C ASP A 317 -19.21 -13.78 8.00
N ALA A 318 -18.09 -13.18 7.62
CA ALA A 318 -18.01 -12.24 6.49
C ALA A 318 -18.06 -13.01 5.16
N ARG A 319 -19.23 -13.09 4.52
CA ARG A 319 -19.34 -13.74 3.21
C ARG A 319 -18.78 -12.86 2.09
N CYS A 320 -18.28 -13.48 1.03
CA CYS A 320 -17.87 -12.76 -0.18
C CYS A 320 -19.07 -12.03 -0.81
N THR A 321 -18.95 -10.72 -1.00
CA THR A 321 -20.01 -9.83 -1.50
C THR A 321 -19.85 -9.42 -2.96
N PHE A 322 -18.95 -10.08 -3.70
CA PHE A 322 -18.72 -9.75 -5.11
C PHE A 322 -19.96 -9.95 -5.97
N ALA A 323 -20.33 -8.89 -6.68
CA ALA A 323 -21.21 -8.93 -7.83
C ALA A 323 -20.38 -8.84 -9.13
N PRO A 324 -20.78 -9.49 -10.23
CA PRO A 324 -20.09 -9.39 -11.52
C PRO A 324 -19.93 -7.93 -11.93
N CYS A 325 -18.77 -7.61 -12.50
CA CYS A 325 -18.51 -6.30 -13.07
C CYS A 325 -19.37 -6.13 -14.32
N ASN A 326 -20.00 -4.97 -14.45
CA ASN A 326 -20.74 -4.56 -15.66
C ASN A 326 -19.78 -4.11 -16.76
#